data_AF-A0A6A8LU33-F1
#
_entry.id   AF-A0A6A8LU33-F1
#
_cell.length_a   1.000
_cell.length_b   1.000
_cell.length_c   1.000
_cell.angle_alpha   90.00
_cell.angle_beta   90.00
_cell.angle_gamma   90.00
#
_symmetry.space_group_name_H-M   'P 1'
#
loop_
_entity.id
_entity.type
_entity.pdbx_description
1 polymer ?
#
loop_
_entity_poly.entity_id
_entity_poly.type
_entity_poly.pdbx_seq_one_letter_code
_entity_poly.pdbx_strand_id
1 'polypeptide(L)'
;EELGMMDPHYKSIDDYVDVEALNGYQMLLDKGVDKDRAFKIVVSKSRDNSRVPMHWDDSKYAGFSNVKPWLMPTDQDEINVEKELTSGEIFNHYQKLIKLRKTE
;
A
#
# COMPACT_ATOMS: atom_id res chain seq x y z
N GLU A 1 -2.83 -2.01 -8.00
CA GLU A 1 -3.12 -2.55 -9.36
C GLU A 1 -4.61 -2.84 -9.50
N GLU A 2 -5.06 -4.07 -9.72
CA GLU A 2 -6.42 -4.43 -10.16
C GLU A 2 -7.55 -4.11 -9.17
N LEU A 3 -7.22 -3.75 -7.93
CA LEU A 3 -8.18 -3.23 -6.94
C LEU A 3 -8.14 -1.70 -6.79
N GLY A 4 -7.17 -1.03 -7.43
CA GLY A 4 -6.94 0.40 -7.22
C GLY A 4 -6.42 0.76 -5.82
N MET A 5 -5.75 -0.16 -5.12
CA MET A 5 -5.15 0.10 -3.80
C MET A 5 -4.29 1.37 -3.79
N MET A 6 -4.44 2.16 -2.73
CA MET A 6 -3.73 3.40 -2.49
C MET A 6 -2.48 3.19 -1.63
N ASP A 7 -1.59 4.18 -1.62
CA ASP A 7 -0.46 4.22 -0.69
C ASP A 7 -0.98 4.21 0.77
N PRO A 8 -0.28 3.55 1.71
CA PRO A 8 -0.75 3.41 3.07
C PRO A 8 -0.72 4.71 3.87
N HIS A 9 -1.70 4.90 4.73
CA HIS A 9 -1.82 6.07 5.62
C HIS A 9 -0.95 5.97 6.88
N TYR A 10 0.34 5.67 6.71
CA TYR A 10 1.32 5.64 7.80
C TYR A 10 1.60 7.02 8.40
N LYS A 11 1.88 7.04 9.70
CA LYS A 11 2.00 8.29 10.49
C LYS A 11 3.40 8.49 11.05
N SER A 12 4.22 7.44 11.10
CA SER A 12 5.62 7.52 11.54
C SER A 12 6.56 6.80 10.57
N ILE A 13 7.84 7.17 10.60
CA ILE A 13 8.90 6.40 9.95
C ILE A 13 9.01 4.98 10.53
N ASP A 14 8.57 4.79 11.77
CA ASP A 14 8.58 3.48 12.44
C ASP A 14 7.58 2.48 11.85
N ASP A 15 6.61 2.96 11.06
CA ASP A 15 5.67 2.11 10.34
C ASP A 15 6.30 1.50 9.07
N TYR A 16 7.46 2.02 8.63
CA TYR A 16 8.20 1.55 7.48
C TYR A 16 9.26 0.51 7.87
N VAL A 17 9.52 -0.43 6.96
CA VAL A 17 10.55 -1.47 7.14
C VAL A 17 11.64 -1.42 6.08
N ASP A 18 11.43 -0.66 5.00
CA ASP A 18 12.39 -0.53 3.91
C ASP A 18 13.67 0.18 4.38
N VAL A 19 14.80 -0.52 4.30
CA VAL A 19 16.11 -0.01 4.72
C VAL A 19 16.48 1.28 3.98
N GLU A 20 16.08 1.41 2.72
CA GLU A 20 16.32 2.62 1.93
C GLU A 20 15.48 3.80 2.43
N ALA A 21 14.22 3.58 2.81
CA ALA A 21 13.37 4.59 3.42
C ALA A 21 13.93 5.06 4.77
N LEU A 22 14.34 4.12 5.63
CA LEU A 22 14.94 4.40 6.93
C LEU A 22 16.26 5.20 6.81
N ASN A 23 17.15 4.75 5.92
CA ASN A 23 18.41 5.45 5.65
C ASN A 23 18.17 6.83 5.02
N GLY A 24 17.25 6.92 4.06
CA GLY A 24 16.88 8.17 3.40
C GLY A 24 16.32 9.19 4.40
N TYR A 25 15.46 8.74 5.33
CA TYR A 25 14.96 9.58 6.42
C TYR A 25 16.11 10.11 7.28
N GLN A 26 16.98 9.23 7.76
CA GLN A 26 18.11 9.62 8.61
C GLN A 26 19.06 10.59 7.89
N MET A 27 19.38 10.33 6.62
CA MET A 27 20.22 11.22 5.80
C MET A 27 19.61 12.61 5.61
N LEU A 28 18.28 12.75 5.58
CA LEU A 28 17.62 14.05 5.50
C LEU A 28 17.70 14.79 6.84
N LEU A 29 17.52 14.08 7.96
CA LEU A 29 17.70 14.66 9.29
C LEU A 29 19.12 15.15 9.52
N ASP A 30 20.12 14.37 9.11
CA ASP A 30 21.55 14.74 9.22
C ASP A 30 21.89 15.98 8.39
N LYS A 31 21.12 16.26 7.33
CA LYS A 31 21.22 17.48 6.50
C LYS A 31 20.43 18.66 7.08
N GLY A 32 19.81 18.51 8.25
CA GLY A 32 19.03 19.55 8.92
C GLY A 32 17.62 19.74 8.36
N VAL A 33 17.09 18.78 7.59
CA VAL A 33 15.69 18.81 7.15
C VAL A 33 14.79 18.51 8.35
N ASP A 34 13.69 19.24 8.50
CA ASP A 34 12.74 19.00 9.57
C ASP A 34 12.07 17.61 9.45
N LYS A 35 11.71 17.02 10.59
CA LYS A 35 11.20 15.65 10.66
C LYS A 35 9.96 15.43 9.80
N ASP A 36 9.03 16.38 9.80
CA ASP A 36 7.77 16.27 9.06
C ASP A 36 8.02 16.33 7.55
N ARG A 37 8.92 17.21 7.10
CA ARG A 37 9.33 17.31 5.70
C ARG A 37 10.11 16.09 5.27
N ALA A 38 11.03 15.61 6.09
CA ALA A 38 11.80 14.40 5.81
C ALA A 38 10.85 13.20 5.66
N PHE A 39 9.85 13.07 6.56
CA PHE A 39 8.85 12.02 6.49
C PHE A 39 8.01 12.12 5.21
N LYS A 40 7.49 13.32 4.88
CA LYS A 40 6.73 13.53 3.62
C LYS A 40 7.53 13.18 2.36
N ILE A 41 8.84 13.41 2.36
CA ILE A 41 9.71 13.04 1.23
C ILE A 41 9.86 11.52 1.13
N VAL A 42 9.97 10.83 2.26
CA VAL A 42 10.09 9.37 2.31
C VAL A 42 8.77 8.72 1.91
N VAL A 43 7.65 9.19 2.46
CA VAL A 43 6.30 8.69 2.13
C VAL A 43 6.04 8.74 0.63
N SER A 44 6.45 9.80 -0.08
CA SER A 44 6.17 9.92 -1.52
C SER A 44 7.04 9.03 -2.43
N LYS A 45 8.02 8.31 -1.86
CA LYS A 45 9.01 7.53 -2.63
C LYS A 45 9.21 6.11 -2.12
N SER A 46 8.70 5.80 -0.93
CA SER A 46 8.99 4.54 -0.27
C SER A 46 8.43 3.37 -1.08
N ARG A 47 9.24 2.31 -1.20
CA ARG A 47 8.82 1.07 -1.85
C ARG A 47 7.83 0.30 -1.00
N ASP A 48 7.78 0.57 0.31
CA ASP A 48 6.80 -0.08 1.18
C ASP A 48 5.36 0.29 0.85
N ASN A 49 5.15 1.42 0.15
CA ASN A 49 3.82 1.84 -0.28
C ASN A 49 3.13 0.77 -1.13
N SER A 50 3.89 0.01 -1.93
CA SER A 50 3.37 -1.07 -2.76
C SER A 50 3.64 -2.48 -2.19
N ARG A 51 4.20 -2.58 -0.98
CA ARG A 51 4.51 -3.86 -0.30
C ARG A 51 3.58 -4.15 0.88
N VAL A 52 2.59 -3.29 1.12
CA VAL A 52 1.58 -3.55 2.14
C VAL A 52 0.81 -4.83 1.82
N PRO A 53 0.33 -5.56 2.85
CA PRO A 53 -0.45 -6.76 2.66
C PRO A 53 -1.61 -6.57 1.69
N MET A 54 -1.88 -7.59 0.86
CA MET A 54 -3.05 -7.61 -0.01
C MET A 54 -4.34 -7.53 0.81
N HIS A 55 -5.30 -6.73 0.35
CA HIS A 55 -6.59 -6.60 1.02
C HIS A 55 -7.60 -7.62 0.48
N TRP A 56 -7.72 -8.77 1.14
CA TRP A 56 -8.70 -9.80 0.75
C TRP A 56 -10.11 -9.41 1.17
N ASP A 57 -10.27 -8.94 2.40
CA ASP A 57 -11.55 -8.55 3.00
C ASP A 57 -11.35 -7.42 4.03
N ASP A 58 -12.42 -7.01 4.72
CA ASP A 58 -12.38 -5.97 5.76
C ASP A 58 -12.03 -6.49 7.16
N SER A 59 -11.68 -7.78 7.27
CA SER A 59 -11.36 -8.40 8.54
C SER A 59 -9.97 -7.97 9.06
N LYS A 60 -9.59 -8.51 10.23
CA LYS A 60 -8.31 -8.19 10.85
C LYS A 60 -7.14 -8.47 9.90
N TYR A 61 -6.25 -7.49 9.74
CA TYR A 61 -5.14 -7.53 8.79
C TYR A 61 -5.59 -7.79 7.34
N ALA A 62 -6.78 -7.33 6.98
CA ALA A 62 -7.35 -7.43 5.64
C ALA A 62 -7.51 -8.87 5.12
N GLY A 63 -7.73 -9.82 6.02
CA GLY A 63 -7.79 -11.25 5.69
C GLY A 63 -6.44 -11.86 5.26
N PHE A 64 -5.35 -11.08 5.27
CA PHE A 64 -4.03 -11.53 4.83
C PHE A 64 -3.38 -12.52 5.81
N SER A 65 -3.60 -12.33 7.11
CA SER A 65 -2.91 -13.07 8.15
C SER A 65 -3.72 -13.14 9.44
N ASN A 66 -3.50 -14.20 10.23
CA ASN A 66 -4.05 -14.32 11.58
C ASN A 66 -3.15 -13.64 12.65
N VAL A 67 -1.91 -13.32 12.29
CA VAL A 67 -0.91 -12.66 13.15
C VAL A 67 -0.47 -11.32 12.57
N LYS A 68 0.15 -10.46 13.38
CA LYS A 68 0.57 -9.13 12.95
C LYS A 68 1.53 -9.23 11.73
N PRO A 69 1.16 -8.66 10.56
CA PRO A 69 2.03 -8.63 9.40
C PRO A 69 3.21 -7.66 9.60
N TRP A 70 4.22 -7.77 8.74
CA TRP A 70 5.43 -6.93 8.82
C TRP A 70 5.16 -5.46 8.44
N LEU A 71 4.13 -5.21 7.63
CA LEU A 71 3.58 -3.91 7.27
C LEU A 71 2.07 -3.95 7.54
N MET A 72 1.49 -2.85 8.02
CA MET A 72 0.07 -2.81 8.37
C MET A 72 -0.75 -2.42 7.14
N PRO A 73 -1.79 -3.19 6.75
CA PRO A 73 -2.74 -2.71 5.76
C PRO A 73 -3.48 -1.48 6.31
N THR A 74 -3.83 -0.56 5.42
CA THR A 74 -4.69 0.59 5.73
C THR A 74 -5.82 0.61 4.71
N ASP A 75 -7.00 1.09 5.11
CA ASP A 75 -8.14 1.29 4.19
C ASP A 75 -8.70 0.01 3.57
N GLN A 76 -8.40 -1.16 4.16
CA GLN A 76 -8.96 -2.44 3.72
C GLN A 76 -10.49 -2.51 3.89
N ASP A 77 -11.04 -1.68 4.78
CA ASP A 77 -12.48 -1.52 4.92
C ASP A 77 -13.09 -0.75 3.76
N GLU A 78 -12.32 -0.03 2.94
CA GLU A 78 -12.83 0.65 1.75
C GLU A 78 -12.48 -0.11 0.46
N ILE A 79 -11.22 -0.53 0.31
CA ILE A 79 -10.69 -1.18 -0.90
C ILE A 79 -10.20 -2.59 -0.55
N ASN A 80 -10.94 -3.62 -0.97
CA ASN A 80 -10.57 -5.02 -0.83
C ASN A 80 -11.21 -5.91 -1.91
N VAL A 81 -10.75 -7.15 -2.05
CA VAL A 81 -11.24 -8.10 -3.06
C VAL A 81 -12.73 -8.41 -2.90
N GLU A 82 -13.21 -8.67 -1.68
CA GLU A 82 -14.63 -9.00 -1.44
C GLU A 82 -15.58 -7.89 -1.94
N LYS A 83 -15.26 -6.64 -1.63
CA LYS A 83 -16.01 -5.46 -2.10
C LYS A 83 -15.89 -5.28 -3.60
N GLU A 84 -14.70 -5.44 -4.15
CA GLU A 84 -14.45 -5.25 -5.57
C GLU A 84 -15.19 -6.30 -6.44
N LEU A 85 -15.30 -7.54 -5.96
CA LEU A 85 -16.07 -8.60 -6.62
C LEU A 85 -17.58 -8.38 -6.56
N THR A 86 -18.07 -7.66 -5.53
CA THR A 86 -19.50 -7.45 -5.32
C THR A 86 -20.03 -6.20 -6.02
N SER A 87 -19.29 -5.09 -5.94
CA SER A 87 -19.72 -3.78 -6.41
C SER A 87 -18.63 -2.94 -7.08
N GLY A 88 -17.43 -3.50 -7.25
CA GLY A 88 -16.31 -2.81 -7.86
C GLY A 88 -16.30 -2.82 -9.38
N GLU A 89 -15.43 -2.00 -9.96
CA GLU A 89 -15.31 -1.83 -11.41
C GLU A 89 -13.90 -2.06 -11.97
N ILE A 90 -12.86 -1.81 -11.17
CA ILE A 90 -11.45 -1.87 -11.55
C ILE A 90 -11.06 -3.32 -11.88
N PHE A 91 -11.38 -4.28 -11.02
CA PHE A 91 -11.00 -5.69 -11.23
C PHE A 91 -11.61 -6.24 -12.51
N ASN A 92 -12.91 -5.99 -12.70
CA ASN A 92 -13.63 -6.40 -13.92
C ASN A 92 -13.06 -5.70 -15.16
N HIS A 93 -12.68 -4.42 -15.05
CA HIS A 93 -12.01 -3.70 -16.13
C HIS A 93 -10.68 -4.38 -16.52
N TYR A 94 -9.85 -4.74 -15.55
CA TYR A 94 -8.60 -5.49 -15.80
C TYR A 94 -8.86 -6.83 -16.48
N GLN A 95 -9.87 -7.59 -16.04
CA GLN A 95 -10.25 -8.86 -16.68
C GLN A 95 -10.65 -8.67 -18.14
N LYS A 96 -11.42 -7.61 -18.46
CA LYS A 96 -11.80 -7.27 -19.84
C LYS A 96 -10.57 -6.94 -20.69
N LEU A 97 -9.61 -6.17 -20.18
CA LEU A 97 -8.36 -5.85 -20.88
C LEU A 97 -7.51 -7.10 -21.16
N ILE A 98 -7.37 -8.00 -20.17
CA ILE A 98 -6.65 -9.27 -20.35
C ILE A 98 -7.33 -10.14 -21.41
N LYS A 99 -8.67 -10.20 -21.40
CA LYS A 99 -9.43 -10.93 -22.40
C LYS A 99 -9.20 -10.35 -23.80
N LEU A 100 -9.29 -9.03 -23.94
CA LEU A 100 -9.07 -8.33 -25.20
C LEU A 100 -7.71 -8.65 -25.80
N ARG A 101 -6.63 -8.59 -24.99
CA ARG A 101 -5.26 -8.95 -25.42
C ARG A 101 -5.12 -10.39 -25.92
N LYS A 102 -5.99 -11.31 -25.50
CA LYS A 102 -5.94 -12.71 -25.93
C LYS A 102 -6.78 -12.98 -27.18
N THR A 103 -7.75 -12.12 -27.48
CA THR A 103 -8.69 -12.31 -28.58
C THR A 103 -8.36 -11.47 -29.81
N GLU A 104 -7.56 -10.43 -29.65
CA GLU A 104 -6.96 -9.61 -30.73
C GLU A 104 -5.49 -9.99 -30.94
#